data_AF-A0A7S1WJQ3-F1
#
_entry.id   AF-A0A7S1WJQ3-F1
#
_cell.length_a   1.000
_cell.length_b   1.000
_cell.length_c   1.000
_cell.angle_alpha   90.00
_cell.angle_beta   90.00
_cell.angle_gamma   90.00
#
_symmetry.space_group_name_H-M   'P 1'
#
loop_
_entity.id
_entity.type
_entity.pdbx_description
1 polymer ?
#
loop_
_entity_poly.entity_id
_entity_poly.type
_entity_poly.pdbx_seq_one_letter_code
_entity_poly.pdbx_strand_id
1 'polypeptide(L)'
;ARNSFVSTTDIGEVAAKCIEEGPEKHANKFYDITGPKPQSMFEIAEDLGRALGKAVEYRPQPMDQFERDFGATRAGFFEYLCNGFYARCSPDFYNLMGRRPTTYAEYLASKGAAGETGLEE
;
A
#
# COMPACT_ATOMS: atom_id res chain seq x y z
N ALA A 1 -13.03 6.53 -2.25
CA ALA A 1 -12.96 5.12 -1.81
C ALA A 1 -11.89 4.96 -0.73
N ARG A 2 -11.79 3.75 -0.17
CA ARG A 2 -10.69 3.33 0.71
C ARG A 2 -9.87 2.25 0.01
N ASN A 3 -8.57 2.21 0.23
CA ASN A 3 -7.64 1.26 -0.39
C ASN A 3 -6.73 0.63 0.66
N SER A 4 -6.36 -0.64 0.51
CA SER A 4 -5.44 -1.35 1.40
C SER A 4 -3.98 -1.14 0.99
N PHE A 5 -3.36 -0.08 1.51
CA PHE A 5 -1.97 0.26 1.20
C PHE A 5 -1.00 -0.72 1.84
N VAL A 6 -0.17 -1.35 1.01
CA VAL A 6 0.82 -2.35 1.43
C VAL A 6 2.23 -1.76 1.32
N SER A 7 3.10 -2.09 2.29
CA SER A 7 4.52 -1.74 2.22
C SER A 7 5.25 -2.62 1.19
N THR A 8 6.12 -2.02 0.39
CA THR A 8 7.03 -2.76 -0.51
C THR A 8 7.98 -3.67 0.26
N THR A 9 8.32 -3.33 1.51
CA THR A 9 9.12 -4.19 2.39
C THR A 9 8.36 -5.47 2.74
N ASP A 10 7.08 -5.39 3.08
CA ASP A 10 6.24 -6.56 3.35
C ASP A 10 6.10 -7.47 2.11
N ILE A 11 5.97 -6.88 0.91
CA ILE A 11 5.98 -7.65 -0.35
C ILE A 11 7.32 -8.39 -0.52
N GLY A 12 8.43 -7.71 -0.25
CA GLY A 12 9.78 -8.28 -0.31
C GLY A 12 9.98 -9.44 0.67
N GLU A 13 9.53 -9.30 1.91
CA GLU A 13 9.62 -10.35 2.93
C GLU A 13 8.81 -11.60 2.55
N VAL A 14 7.59 -11.41 2.05
CA VAL A 14 6.76 -12.54 1.56
C VAL A 14 7.44 -13.24 0.38
N ALA A 15 7.97 -12.48 -0.57
CA ALA A 15 8.66 -13.04 -1.73
C ALA A 15 9.90 -13.84 -1.29
N ALA A 16 10.73 -13.28 -0.39
CA ALA A 16 11.91 -13.94 0.15
C ALA A 16 11.54 -15.24 0.87
N LYS A 17 10.50 -15.21 1.72
CA LYS A 17 10.01 -16.41 2.42
C LYS A 17 9.54 -17.49 1.46
N CYS A 18 8.76 -17.14 0.43
CA CYS A 18 8.29 -18.10 -0.57
C CYS A 18 9.44 -18.75 -1.33
N ILE A 19 10.50 -17.99 -1.64
CA ILE A 19 11.70 -18.48 -2.31
C ILE A 19 12.49 -19.43 -1.40
N GLU A 20 12.70 -19.05 -0.13
CA GLU A 20 13.46 -19.82 0.86
C GLU A 20 12.78 -21.15 1.21
N GLU A 21 11.45 -21.16 1.39
CA GLU A 21 10.67 -22.35 1.73
C GLU A 21 10.42 -23.29 0.54
N GLY A 22 10.67 -22.80 -0.68
CA GLY A 22 10.72 -23.59 -1.89
C GLY A 22 9.37 -23.96 -2.52
N PRO A 23 9.41 -24.55 -3.73
CA PRO A 23 8.22 -24.80 -4.54
C PRO A 23 7.27 -25.83 -3.90
N GLU A 24 7.76 -26.77 -3.09
CA GLU A 24 6.91 -27.79 -2.47
C GLU A 24 5.85 -27.21 -1.53
N LYS A 25 6.09 -26.00 -1.02
CA LYS A 25 5.13 -25.27 -0.21
C LYS A 25 4.40 -24.17 -0.98
N HIS A 26 5.06 -23.50 -1.93
CA HIS A 26 4.54 -22.25 -2.52
C HIS A 26 4.19 -22.32 -4.01
N ALA A 27 4.56 -23.38 -4.74
CA ALA A 27 4.24 -23.49 -6.16
C ALA A 27 2.73 -23.57 -6.41
N ASN A 28 2.28 -23.01 -7.55
CA ASN A 28 0.88 -22.99 -7.99
C ASN A 28 -0.11 -22.35 -6.99
N LYS A 29 0.38 -21.48 -6.12
CA LYS A 29 -0.44 -20.69 -5.19
C LYS A 29 -0.44 -19.22 -5.60
N PHE A 30 -1.54 -18.56 -5.28
CA PHE A 30 -1.69 -17.12 -5.38
C PHE A 30 -1.84 -16.56 -3.97
N TYR A 31 -1.08 -15.51 -3.66
CA TYR A 31 -1.16 -14.80 -2.39
C TYR A 31 -1.50 -13.34 -2.65
N ASP A 32 -2.59 -12.87 -2.06
CA ASP A 32 -3.03 -11.48 -2.13
C ASP A 32 -2.40 -10.72 -0.95
N ILE A 33 -1.40 -9.89 -1.22
CA ILE A 33 -0.65 -9.17 -0.18
C ILE A 33 -1.16 -7.75 -0.07
N THR A 34 -1.84 -7.46 1.03
CA THR A 34 -2.53 -6.18 1.26
C THR A 34 -2.06 -5.51 2.54
N GLY A 35 -2.35 -4.22 2.67
CA GLY A 35 -2.24 -3.51 3.94
C GLY A 35 -3.12 -4.08 5.06
N PRO A 36 -2.88 -3.67 6.32
CA PRO A 36 -3.57 -4.22 7.49
C PRO A 36 -5.01 -3.69 7.64
N LYS A 37 -5.32 -2.54 7.02
CA LYS A 37 -6.67 -1.96 6.97
C LYS A 37 -6.79 -1.06 5.73
N PRO A 38 -7.99 -0.91 5.15
CA PRO A 38 -8.19 0.05 4.07
C PRO A 38 -8.26 1.48 4.62
N GLN A 39 -7.63 2.44 3.95
CA GLN A 39 -7.63 3.86 4.31
C GLN A 39 -8.12 4.72 3.16
N SER A 40 -8.82 5.80 3.48
CA SER A 40 -9.14 6.89 2.55
C SER A 40 -7.94 7.81 2.37
N MET A 41 -7.93 8.59 1.28
CA MET A 41 -6.88 9.59 1.06
C MET A 41 -6.87 10.71 2.11
N PHE A 42 -8.00 10.97 2.79
CA PHE A 42 -8.05 11.89 3.94
C PHE A 42 -7.24 11.34 5.12
N GLU A 43 -7.43 10.07 5.47
CA GLU A 43 -6.65 9.40 6.53
C GLU A 43 -5.15 9.30 6.16
N ILE A 44 -4.83 9.07 4.89
CA ILE A 44 -3.45 9.09 4.38
C ILE A 44 -2.81 10.46 4.56
N ALA A 45 -3.52 11.55 4.20
CA ALA A 45 -3.02 12.91 4.39
C ALA A 45 -2.81 13.24 5.87
N GLU A 46 -3.69 12.76 6.75
CA GLU A 46 -3.51 12.92 8.20
C GLU A 46 -2.28 12.18 8.74
N ASP A 47 -2.08 10.91 8.35
CA ASP A 47 -0.89 10.12 8.73
C ASP A 47 0.40 10.79 8.23
N LEU A 48 0.40 11.23 6.97
CA LEU A 48 1.53 11.94 6.37
C LEU A 48 1.80 13.27 7.08
N GLY A 49 0.75 14.04 7.39
CA GLY A 49 0.88 15.30 8.12
C GLY A 49 1.45 15.13 9.53
N ARG A 50 1.02 14.07 10.23
CA ARG A 50 1.61 13.68 11.53
C ARG A 50 3.10 13.35 11.40
N ALA A 51 3.48 12.55 10.40
CA ALA A 51 4.87 12.18 10.16
C ALA A 51 5.75 13.40 9.78
N LEU A 52 5.23 14.31 8.96
CA LEU A 52 5.94 15.54 8.56
C LEU A 52 5.98 16.63 9.64
N GLY A 53 5.17 16.51 10.70
CA GLY A 53 5.00 17.58 11.69
C GLY A 53 4.33 18.83 11.13
N LYS A 54 3.55 18.73 10.05
CA LYS A 54 2.80 19.84 9.45
C LYS A 54 1.44 19.39 8.92
N ALA A 55 0.46 20.28 8.89
CA ALA A 55 -0.85 19.96 8.34
C ALA A 55 -0.75 19.64 6.83
N VAL A 56 -1.32 18.51 6.42
CA VAL A 56 -1.49 18.11 5.02
C VAL A 56 -2.97 17.85 4.80
N GLU A 57 -3.53 18.45 3.76
CA GLU A 57 -4.94 18.33 3.40
C GLU A 57 -5.07 17.60 2.07
N TYR A 58 -5.92 16.56 2.04
CA TYR A 58 -6.31 15.93 0.78
C TYR A 58 -7.46 16.71 0.13
N ARG A 59 -7.27 17.12 -1.13
CA ARG A 59 -8.28 17.76 -1.96
C ARG A 59 -8.57 16.88 -3.18
N PRO A 60 -9.75 16.25 -3.27
CA PRO A 60 -10.07 15.40 -4.40
C PRO A 60 -10.16 16.22 -5.69
N GLN A 61 -9.57 15.70 -6.76
CA GLN A 61 -9.61 16.28 -8.09
C GLN A 61 -10.67 15.56 -8.95
N PRO A 62 -11.50 16.28 -9.73
CA PRO A 62 -12.38 15.66 -10.71
C PRO A 62 -11.60 14.80 -11.72
N MET A 63 -12.14 13.63 -12.07
CA MET A 63 -11.41 12.67 -12.91
C MET A 63 -11.11 13.21 -14.32
N ASP A 64 -12.00 14.02 -14.88
CA ASP A 64 -11.79 14.68 -16.17
C ASP A 64 -10.61 15.67 -16.14
N GLN A 65 -10.44 16.38 -15.03
CA GLN A 65 -9.27 17.25 -14.82
C GLN A 65 -8.01 16.42 -14.59
N PHE A 66 -8.10 15.33 -13.81
CA PHE A 66 -6.97 14.43 -13.59
C PHE A 66 -6.46 13.81 -14.90
N GLU A 67 -7.37 13.41 -15.78
CA GLU A 67 -7.02 12.92 -17.11
C GLU A 67 -6.34 14.00 -17.97
N ARG A 68 -6.81 15.25 -17.92
CA ARG A 68 -6.14 16.37 -18.62
C ARG A 68 -4.71 16.59 -18.12
N ASP A 69 -4.49 16.47 -16.81
CA ASP A 69 -3.20 16.76 -16.19
C ASP A 69 -2.21 15.60 -16.30
N PHE A 70 -2.69 14.36 -16.28
CA PHE A 70 -1.85 13.16 -16.16
C PHE A 70 -2.03 12.12 -17.28
N GLY A 71 -2.97 12.35 -18.20
CA GLY A 71 -3.26 11.50 -19.36
C GLY A 71 -4.22 10.33 -19.07
N ALA A 72 -4.86 9.85 -20.14
CA ALA A 72 -5.88 8.80 -20.12
C ALA A 72 -5.42 7.50 -19.43
N THR A 73 -4.18 7.08 -19.67
CA THR A 73 -3.64 5.85 -19.07
C THR A 73 -3.60 5.94 -17.55
N ARG A 74 -3.16 7.07 -16.99
CA ARG A 74 -3.08 7.23 -15.53
C ARG A 74 -4.45 7.41 -14.91
N ALA A 75 -5.35 8.12 -15.59
CA ALA A 75 -6.76 8.25 -15.19
C ALA A 75 -7.46 6.88 -15.12
N GLY A 76 -7.26 6.02 -16.12
CA GLY A 76 -7.82 4.66 -16.13
C GLY A 76 -7.37 3.81 -14.94
N PHE A 77 -6.08 3.87 -14.56
CA PHE A 77 -5.62 3.19 -13.34
C PHE A 77 -6.22 3.81 -12.06
N PHE A 78 -6.34 5.13 -12.01
CA PHE A 78 -6.89 5.84 -10.85
C PHE A 78 -8.38 5.57 -10.64
N GLU A 79 -9.14 5.24 -11.68
CA GLU A 79 -10.53 4.84 -11.55
C GLU A 79 -10.71 3.66 -10.57
N TYR A 80 -9.81 2.66 -10.62
CA TYR A 80 -9.81 1.52 -9.70
C TYR A 80 -9.48 1.91 -8.25
N LEU A 81 -8.66 2.95 -8.04
CA LEU A 81 -8.41 3.50 -6.71
C LEU A 81 -9.62 4.25 -6.14
N CYS A 82 -10.55 4.67 -7.00
CA CYS A 82 -11.71 5.47 -6.65
C CYS A 82 -13.00 4.66 -6.49
N ASN A 83 -13.10 3.47 -7.11
CA ASN A 83 -14.32 2.64 -7.12
C ASN A 83 -14.37 1.57 -6.02
N GLY A 84 -13.34 1.47 -5.17
CA GLY A 84 -13.29 0.53 -4.05
C GLY A 84 -12.74 -0.85 -4.40
N PHE A 85 -12.24 -1.05 -5.62
CA PHE A 85 -11.66 -2.31 -6.06
C PHE A 85 -10.51 -2.79 -5.15
N TYR A 86 -9.68 -1.88 -4.64
CA TYR A 86 -8.56 -2.20 -3.75
C TYR A 86 -8.89 -2.09 -2.24
N ALA A 87 -10.17 -2.14 -1.84
CA ALA A 87 -10.54 -1.99 -0.43
C ALA A 87 -10.33 -3.26 0.42
N ARG A 88 -10.19 -4.43 -0.23
CA ARG A 88 -10.06 -5.72 0.46
C ARG A 88 -8.73 -5.81 1.21
N CYS A 89 -8.79 -6.39 2.41
CA CYS A 89 -7.62 -6.85 3.15
C CYS A 89 -7.63 -8.39 3.19
N SER A 90 -6.56 -9.00 2.69
CA SER A 90 -6.37 -10.45 2.67
C SER A 90 -5.67 -10.93 3.96
N PRO A 91 -5.99 -12.14 4.46
CA PRO A 91 -5.26 -12.74 5.57
C PRO A 91 -3.90 -13.33 5.17
N ASP A 92 -3.56 -13.39 3.87
CA ASP A 92 -2.41 -14.16 3.37
C ASP A 92 -1.08 -13.72 3.96
N PHE A 93 -0.86 -12.41 4.13
CA PHE A 93 0.35 -11.91 4.78
C PHE A 93 0.50 -12.46 6.20
N TYR A 94 -0.58 -12.42 6.99
CA TYR A 94 -0.55 -12.97 8.36
C TYR A 94 -0.32 -14.48 8.36
N ASN A 95 -0.98 -15.20 7.47
CA ASN A 95 -0.83 -16.66 7.35
C ASN A 95 0.60 -17.07 6.98
N LEU A 96 1.29 -16.26 6.16
CA LEU A 96 2.67 -16.50 5.75
C LEU A 96 3.67 -16.05 6.82
N MET A 97 3.49 -14.85 7.38
CA MET A 97 4.53 -14.20 8.19
C MET A 97 4.31 -14.34 9.70
N GLY A 98 3.13 -14.78 10.15
CA GLY A 98 2.78 -14.92 11.56
C GLY A 98 2.63 -13.58 12.31
N ARG A 99 2.62 -12.45 11.60
CA ARG A 99 2.44 -11.09 12.12
C ARG A 99 1.52 -10.29 11.22
N ARG A 100 0.96 -9.19 11.74
CA ARG A 100 0.17 -8.27 10.91
C ARG A 100 1.07 -7.53 9.89
N PRO A 101 0.50 -7.09 8.74
CA PRO A 101 1.20 -6.18 7.83
C PRO A 101 1.54 -4.85 8.50
N THR A 102 2.52 -4.18 7.90
CA THR A 102 2.99 -2.84 8.24
C THR A 102 1.91 -1.81 7.88
N THR A 103 1.57 -0.94 8.82
CA THR A 103 0.64 0.18 8.57
C THR A 103 1.35 1.31 7.81
N TYR A 104 0.58 2.19 7.16
CA TYR A 104 1.16 3.36 6.49
C TYR A 104 1.95 4.26 7.45
N ALA A 105 1.43 4.49 8.67
CA ALA A 105 2.13 5.25 9.70
C ALA A 105 3.47 4.62 10.11
N GLU A 106 3.55 3.29 10.19
CA GLU A 106 4.81 2.60 10.48
C GLU A 106 5.79 2.66 9.30
N TYR A 107 5.30 2.54 8.07
CA TYR A 107 6.11 2.69 6.86
C TYR A 107 6.77 4.08 6.78
N LEU A 108 6.04 5.14 7.13
CA LEU A 108 6.58 6.50 7.17
C LEU A 108 7.70 6.69 8.23
N ALA A 109 7.73 5.86 9.27
CA ALA A 109 8.65 6.01 10.40
C ALA A 109 9.80 4.98 10.41
N SER A 110 9.66 3.87 9.69
CA SER A 110 10.59 2.75 9.73
C SER A 110 11.55 2.79 8.55
N LYS A 111 12.82 2.51 8.79
CA LYS A 111 13.82 2.40 7.73
C LYS A 111 13.62 1.11 6.96
N GLY A 112 13.46 1.21 5.65
CA GLY A 112 13.48 0.08 4.73
C GLY A 112 14.88 -0.47 4.53
N ALA A 113 15.00 -1.50 3.68
CA ALA A 113 16.29 -2.13 3.37
C ALA A 113 17.32 -1.17 2.74
N ALA A 114 16.86 -0.10 2.09
CA ALA A 114 17.71 0.95 1.52
C ALA A 114 18.22 1.97 2.56
N GLY A 115 17.76 1.90 3.81
CA GLY A 115 18.18 2.79 4.92
C GLY A 115 17.37 4.09 5.05
N GLU A 116 16.49 4.36 4.10
CA GLU A 116 15.52 5.46 4.08
C GLU A 116 14.18 5.01 4.67
N THR A 117 13.43 5.95 5.23
CA THR A 117 12.04 5.81 5.64
C THR A 117 11.11 6.10 4.47
N GLY A 118 9.84 5.70 4.57
CA GLY A 118 8.82 6.07 3.57
C GLY A 118 8.54 7.59 3.49
N LEU A 119 9.12 8.39 4.40
CA LEU A 119 9.08 9.84 4.35
C LEU A 119 10.22 10.45 3.52
N GLU A 120 11.32 9.72 3.38
CA GLU A 120 12.54 10.13 2.68
C GLU A 120 12.56 9.66 1.21
N GLU A 121 11.76 8.64 0.87
CA GLU A 121 11.48 8.19 -0.52
C GLU A 121 10.78 9.26 -1.38
#